data_AF-A0A528UZE1-F1
#
_entry.id   AF-A0A528UZE1-F1
#
_cell.length_a   1.000
_cell.length_b   1.000
_cell.length_c   1.000
_cell.angle_alpha   90.00
_cell.angle_beta   90.00
_cell.angle_gamma   90.00
#
_symmetry.space_group_name_H-M   'P 1'
#
loop_
_entity.id
_entity.type
_entity.pdbx_description
1 polymer ?
#
loop_
_entity_poly.entity_id
_entity_poly.type
_entity_poly.pdbx_seq_one_letter_code
_entity_poly.pdbx_strand_id
1 'polypeptide(L)' 'IESHVLQAFVSEAIKPLIPNVMTFGAGHFYVSQSDKGGLVFGGDIDGYNSYAQRGNMPVMEDVCEGGMALMPMIGRVR' A
#
# COMPACT_ATOMS: atom_id res chain seq x y z
N ILE A 1 -19.46 17.02 -8.13
CA ILE A 1 -18.10 16.48 -7.94
C ILE A 1 -18.28 15.23 -7.11
N GLU A 2 -17.93 14.04 -7.59
CA GLU A 2 -17.93 12.81 -6.79
C GLU A 2 -16.51 12.55 -6.30
N SER A 3 -16.37 12.03 -5.08
CA SER A 3 -15.08 11.74 -4.45
C SER A 3 -15.14 10.35 -3.85
N HIS A 4 -14.05 9.61 -3.99
CA HIS A 4 -13.85 8.29 -3.38
C HIS A 4 -12.62 8.35 -2.49
N VAL A 5 -12.60 7.55 -1.41
CA VAL A 5 -11.42 7.47 -0.56
C VAL A 5 -10.36 6.61 -1.22
N LEU A 6 -9.13 7.12 -1.29
CA LEU A 6 -7.94 6.34 -1.61
C LEU A 6 -7.05 6.30 -0.37
N GLN A 7 -6.60 5.11 0.00
CA GLN A 7 -5.73 4.89 1.15
C GLN A 7 -4.29 4.61 0.71
N ALA A 8 -3.34 5.11 1.50
CA ALA A 8 -1.92 4.83 1.34
C ALA A 8 -1.27 4.66 2.73
N PHE A 9 -0.27 3.81 2.80
CA PHE A 9 0.36 3.37 4.04
C PHE A 9 1.87 3.58 3.96
N VAL A 10 2.50 3.72 5.12
CA VAL A 10 3.94 3.82 5.27
C VAL A 10 4.44 2.89 6.36
N SER A 11 5.51 2.15 6.09
CA SER A 11 6.18 1.33 7.12
C SER A 11 7.21 2.14 7.89
N GLU A 12 7.70 1.56 9.00
CA GLU A 12 8.97 2.00 9.58
C GLU A 12 10.12 1.86 8.56
N ALA A 13 11.19 2.62 8.78
CA ALA A 13 12.32 2.64 7.87
C ALA A 13 13.12 1.33 7.93
N ILE A 14 13.42 0.76 6.77
CA ILE A 14 14.24 -0.44 6.63
C ILE A 14 15.45 -0.16 5.74
N LYS A 15 16.41 -1.08 5.73
CA LYS A 15 17.54 -1.01 4.79
C LYS A 15 17.04 -0.97 3.34
N PRO A 16 17.77 -0.35 2.41
CA PRO A 16 17.41 -0.34 1.00
C PRO A 16 17.13 -1.76 0.47
N LEU A 17 15.94 -1.94 -0.11
CA LEU A 17 15.40 -3.21 -0.60
C LEU A 17 14.72 -3.02 -1.96
N ILE A 18 13.94 -1.95 -2.14
CA ILE A 18 13.15 -1.72 -3.36
C ILE A 18 13.77 -0.55 -4.15
N PRO A 19 14.49 -0.82 -5.25
CA PRO A 19 15.22 0.23 -5.99
C PRO A 19 14.32 1.05 -6.93
N ASN A 20 13.13 0.57 -7.26
CA ASN A 20 12.21 1.19 -8.20
C ASN A 20 10.76 1.10 -7.70
N VAL A 21 9.86 1.87 -8.30
CA VAL A 21 8.42 1.70 -8.07
C VAL A 21 7.96 0.38 -8.69
N MET A 22 7.27 -0.45 -7.91
CA MET A 22 6.64 -1.68 -8.37
C MET A 22 5.12 -1.54 -8.35
N THR A 23 4.46 -2.02 -9.39
CA THR A 23 3.00 -2.09 -9.49
C THR A 23 2.59 -3.49 -9.92
N PHE A 24 1.48 -3.98 -9.38
CA PHE A 24 0.88 -5.25 -9.71
C PHE A 24 -0.59 -5.04 -10.02
N GLY A 25 -0.92 -4.96 -11.32
CA GLY A 25 -2.27 -4.63 -11.76
C GLY A 25 -3.32 -5.68 -11.36
N ALA A 26 -2.98 -6.97 -11.39
CA ALA A 26 -3.96 -8.02 -11.11
C ALA A 26 -4.33 -8.16 -9.62
N GLY A 27 -3.46 -7.72 -8.72
CA GLY A 27 -3.74 -7.67 -7.28
C GLY A 27 -3.83 -6.25 -6.74
N HIS A 28 -4.02 -5.27 -7.63
CA HIS A 28 -4.28 -3.87 -7.28
C HIS A 28 -3.35 -3.32 -6.19
N PHE A 29 -2.04 -3.50 -6.39
CA PHE A 29 -1.04 -3.16 -5.40
C PHE A 29 0.10 -2.35 -6.00
N TYR A 30 0.62 -1.38 -5.27
CA TYR A 30 1.87 -0.70 -5.58
C TYR A 30 2.72 -0.53 -4.33
N VAL A 31 4.05 -0.50 -4.52
CA VAL A 31 5.00 -0.14 -3.47
C VAL A 31 6.23 0.54 -4.04
N SER A 32 6.78 1.46 -3.27
CA SER A 32 8.11 2.03 -3.45
C SER A 32 8.79 2.18 -2.08
N GLN A 33 10.10 2.39 -2.07
CA GLN A 33 10.82 2.75 -0.86
C GLN A 33 11.24 4.22 -0.94
N SER A 34 10.87 4.97 0.09
CA SER A 34 11.25 6.39 0.21
C SER A 34 12.74 6.55 0.53
N ASP A 35 13.29 7.75 0.30
CA ASP A 35 14.66 8.10 0.68
C ASP A 35 14.91 8.01 2.20
N LYS A 36 13.84 8.06 3.01
CA LYS A 36 13.90 7.86 4.46
C LYS A 36 13.87 6.38 4.86
N GLY A 37 13.83 5.46 3.90
CA GLY A 37 13.84 4.02 4.09
C GLY A 37 12.48 3.36 4.32
N GLY A 38 11.42 4.14 4.58
CA GLY A 38 10.06 3.62 4.76
C GLY A 38 9.45 3.16 3.45
N LEU A 39 8.73 2.03 3.46
CA LEU A 39 7.97 1.53 2.33
C LEU A 39 6.67 2.31 2.21
N VAL A 40 6.38 2.86 1.03
CA VAL A 40 5.13 3.56 0.72
C VAL A 40 4.33 2.69 -0.22
N PHE A 41 3.10 2.34 0.17
CA PHE A 41 2.29 1.37 -0.57
C PHE A 41 0.80 1.65 -0.46
N GLY A 42 0.03 1.06 -1.35
CA GLY A 42 -1.42 1.19 -1.41
C GLY A 42 -2.02 0.35 -2.51
N GLY A 43 -3.33 0.52 -2.74
CA GLY A 43 -4.07 -0.23 -3.73
C GLY A 43 -5.35 0.48 -4.15
N ASP A 44 -6.46 -0.25 -4.15
CA ASP A 44 -7.76 0.23 -4.60
C ASP A 44 -8.38 1.34 -3.74
N ILE A 45 -9.37 2.01 -4.32
CA ILE A 45 -10.25 2.94 -3.62
C ILE A 45 -11.28 2.20 -2.76
N ASP A 46 -11.77 2.86 -1.72
CA ASP A 46 -12.99 2.45 -1.05
C ASP A 46 -14.18 2.65 -2.01
N GLY A 47 -14.89 1.57 -2.36
CA GLY A 47 -15.91 1.49 -3.41
C GLY A 47 -17.22 2.26 -3.18
N TYR A 48 -17.19 3.38 -2.45
CA TYR A 48 -18.33 4.25 -2.19
C TYR A 48 -17.91 5.73 -2.18
N ASN A 49 -18.90 6.62 -2.35
CA ASN A 49 -18.66 8.06 -2.35
C ASN A 49 -18.37 8.58 -0.95
N SER A 50 -17.27 9.30 -0.78
CA SER A 50 -16.91 9.95 0.47
C SER A 50 -15.89 11.07 0.23
N TYR A 51 -16.04 12.15 1.01
CA TYR A 51 -15.09 13.25 1.09
C TYR A 51 -14.27 13.20 2.38
N ALA A 52 -14.50 12.18 3.23
CA ALA A 52 -13.68 11.97 4.40
C ALA A 52 -12.30 11.44 3.97
N GLN A 53 -11.25 11.87 4.66
CA GLN A 53 -9.87 11.44 4.40
C GLN A 53 -9.50 10.17 5.20
N ARG A 54 -10.47 9.28 5.39
CA ARG A 54 -10.32 8.02 6.12
C ARG A 54 -11.15 6.95 5.46
N GLY A 55 -10.52 5.81 5.16
CA GLY A 55 -11.18 4.64 4.59
C GLY A 55 -11.37 3.53 5.62
N ASN A 56 -11.75 2.36 5.14
CA ASN A 56 -12.09 1.20 5.97
C ASN A 56 -10.98 0.16 6.02
N MET A 57 -11.06 -0.69 7.05
CA MET A 57 -10.14 -1.79 7.29
C MET A 57 -10.10 -2.84 6.17
N PRO A 58 -11.20 -3.22 5.49
CA PRO A 58 -11.12 -4.26 4.45
C PRO A 58 -10.15 -3.91 3.32
N VAL A 59 -10.14 -2.66 2.83
CA VAL A 59 -9.19 -2.22 1.80
C VAL A 59 -7.74 -2.27 2.30
N MET A 60 -7.51 -1.96 3.58
CA MET A 60 -6.18 -2.11 4.20
C MET A 60 -5.75 -3.58 4.24
N GLU A 61 -6.66 -4.49 4.59
CA GLU A 61 -6.39 -5.93 4.65
C GLU A 61 -6.04 -6.48 3.27
N ASP A 62 -6.82 -6.12 2.24
CA ASP A 62 -6.58 -6.51 0.83
C ASP A 62 -5.21 -6.01 0.34
N VAL A 63 -4.87 -4.75 0.64
CA VAL A 63 -3.55 -4.17 0.29
C VAL A 63 -2.41 -4.91 1.00
N CYS A 64 -2.58 -5.25 2.29
CA CYS A 64 -1.59 -6.02 3.04
C CYS A 64 -1.42 -7.43 2.49
N GLU A 65 -2.52 -8.10 2.10
CA GLU A 65 -2.49 -9.42 1.48
C GLU A 65 -1.73 -9.36 0.14
N GLY A 66 -2.02 -8.38 -0.72
CA GLY A 66 -1.31 -8.17 -1.99
C GLY A 66 0.19 -7.95 -1.78
N GLY A 67 0.56 -7.16 -0.76
CA GLY A 67 1.95 -6.97 -0.37
C GLY A 67 2.64 -8.26 0.07
N MET A 68 1.98 -9.09 0.88
CA MET A 68 2.51 -10.37 1.35
C MET A 68 2.57 -11.43 0.27
N ALA A 69 1.66 -11.42 -0.70
CA ALA A 69 1.67 -12.31 -1.84
C ALA A 69 2.87 -12.06 -2.77
N LEU A 70 3.20 -10.79 -3.02
CA LEU A 70 4.33 -10.41 -3.89
C LEU A 70 5.68 -10.42 -3.17
N MET A 71 5.70 -9.98 -1.92
CA MET A 71 6.92 -9.73 -1.16
C MET A 71 6.81 -10.29 0.27
N PRO A 72 6.68 -11.61 0.44
CA PRO A 72 6.56 -12.25 1.75
C PRO A 72 7.75 -11.98 2.67
N MET A 73 8.90 -11.59 2.11
CA MET A 73 10.08 -11.17 2.85
C MET A 73 9.86 -9.91 3.70
N ILE A 74 8.97 -8.99 3.29
CA ILE A 74 8.68 -7.75 4.02
C ILE A 74 8.02 -8.07 5.38
N GLY A 75 7.10 -9.03 5.44
CA GLY A 75 6.46 -9.46 6.69
C GLY A 75 7.39 -10.20 7.67
N ARG A 76 8.66 -10.41 7.31
CA ARG A 76 9.67 -11.06 8.16
C ARG A 76 10.79 -10.11 8.60
N VAL A 77 10.68 -8.82 8.27
CA VAL A 77 11.66 -7.82 8.68
C VAL A 77 11.65 -7.68 10.21
N ARG A 78 12.83 -7.54 10.80
CA ARG A 78 13.07 -7.39 12.25
C ARG A 78 13.93 -6.17 12.50
#